data_AF-A0A7S1EXX9-F1
#
_entry.id   AF-A0A7S1EXX9-F1
#
_cell.length_a   1.000
_cell.length_b   1.000
_cell.length_c   1.000
_cell.angle_alpha   90.00
_cell.angle_beta   90.00
_cell.angle_gamma   90.00
#
_symmetry.space_group_name_H-M   'P 1'
#
loop_
_entity.id
_entity.type
_entity.pdbx_description
1 polymer ?
#
loop_
_entity_poly.entity_id
_entity_poly.type
_entity_poly.pdbx_seq_one_letter_code
_entity_poly.pdbx_strand_id
1 'polypeptide(L)'
;MAPKKRKDEPKEASEAKRPKAKAKSSPASATTKNTDNDALQLHGLFEGAEGASWEEPLREVLESLPEASKFIGPARDKTIVPVRELTFQALKPNRPEALRVVVFGQNPYPRLESATGIAMFDNAFETWESKRFGSVVSMRCIIKAAAMAKYGIPVSTGMDELRALLREKDIVSPPEFFQSMLAQGVLLMNAALTIGGPGLSPANHNRFWQPVINRVVQEILRTKSEGDGAVVFAWWGAESLKTKKVLAKVLAEFDGRVAIRHLDFCNPAAQGDLFCKPEVPHFTQINQILEEVGLPTVDWLPDRTWLKHATEASEGASNNASAMGSFISQTKELHKMYMERLQSGLDKVKTLEPIQGIMDTRAVGLLEACKALALESPAATSMKAVESRERGELSSDEAASIHMYTGDSLYRKLNEVLRSPDRETVKVYFSYLRLFLTALKRAPAGNVPLFRGIKKDLAHEYPEGSTVVWWAVSSCTPNLKVAKSFGGGVKGGTLFRVQAKTAVPIKALSAYVEEEEFVLAPGTALKVVRVDRPASGAVEISLEEVPDQNWVS
;
A
#
# COMPACT_ATOMS: atom_id res chain seq x y z
N MET A 1 -6.54 50.00 66.42
CA MET A 1 -7.84 49.34 66.69
C MET A 1 -8.69 49.37 65.43
N ALA A 2 -9.55 48.38 65.25
CA ALA A 2 -10.51 48.26 64.15
C ALA A 2 -11.86 48.92 64.55
N PRO A 3 -12.97 48.89 63.75
CA PRO A 3 -13.10 48.78 62.29
C PRO A 3 -14.30 49.54 61.62
N LYS A 4 -14.29 49.57 60.26
CA LYS A 4 -15.42 49.27 59.33
C LYS A 4 -16.61 50.23 59.05
N LYS A 5 -17.11 50.07 57.79
CA LYS A 5 -18.44 50.44 57.21
C LYS A 5 -18.61 51.95 56.93
N ARG A 6 -19.27 52.46 55.86
CA ARG A 6 -20.10 51.98 54.70
C ARG A 6 -20.04 53.13 53.62
N LYS A 7 -20.52 53.08 52.37
CA LYS A 7 -21.20 52.10 51.47
C LYS A 7 -20.95 52.53 49.98
N ASP A 8 -21.30 51.65 49.03
CA ASP A 8 -21.80 51.83 47.65
C ASP A 8 -21.51 53.08 46.76
N GLU A 9 -21.11 52.77 45.53
CA GLU A 9 -21.23 53.52 44.25
C GLU A 9 -22.64 54.11 43.98
N PRO A 10 -22.86 55.09 43.04
CA PRO A 10 -22.31 55.02 41.66
C PRO A 10 -22.10 56.33 40.83
N LYS A 11 -21.65 56.10 39.58
CA LYS A 11 -21.88 56.82 38.30
C LYS A 11 -20.88 57.84 37.72
N GLU A 12 -20.57 57.57 36.45
CA GLU A 12 -20.41 58.48 35.29
C GLU A 12 -19.31 59.57 35.28
N ALA A 13 -18.30 59.39 34.42
CA ALA A 13 -18.03 60.32 33.30
C ALA A 13 -17.13 59.69 32.22
N SER A 14 -17.17 60.26 31.02
CA SER A 14 -16.64 59.73 29.76
C SER A 14 -15.23 60.19 29.37
N GLU A 15 -14.59 59.36 28.52
CA GLU A 15 -13.56 59.69 27.51
C GLU A 15 -12.24 60.40 27.89
N ALA A 16 -11.13 59.66 27.71
CA ALA A 16 -9.91 60.20 27.11
C ALA A 16 -9.27 59.16 26.16
N LYS A 17 -9.03 59.55 24.90
CA LYS A 17 -8.54 58.67 23.83
C LYS A 17 -7.08 58.22 24.04
N ARG A 18 -6.76 56.98 23.68
CA ARG A 18 -5.39 56.50 23.43
C ARG A 18 -5.27 55.81 22.05
N PRO A 19 -4.08 55.76 21.43
CA PRO A 19 -3.96 55.64 19.97
C PRO A 19 -3.91 54.19 19.46
N LYS A 20 -4.38 53.99 18.23
CA LYS A 20 -4.20 52.73 17.49
C LYS A 20 -2.74 52.53 17.08
N ALA A 21 -2.07 51.50 17.61
CA ALA A 21 -0.80 51.01 17.09
C ALA A 21 -1.05 49.85 16.10
N LYS A 22 -0.46 49.92 14.90
CA LYS A 22 -0.53 48.84 13.90
C LYS A 22 0.30 47.65 14.37
N ALA A 23 -0.33 46.49 14.56
CA ALA A 23 0.39 45.23 14.72
C ALA A 23 1.11 44.88 13.40
N LYS A 24 2.44 44.82 13.42
CA LYS A 24 3.22 44.23 12.33
C LYS A 24 3.26 42.72 12.53
N SER A 25 2.82 41.98 11.52
CA SER A 25 3.08 40.54 11.41
C SER A 25 4.57 40.31 11.14
N SER A 26 5.25 39.64 12.07
CA SER A 26 6.53 38.97 11.81
C SER A 26 6.31 37.47 11.96
N PRO A 27 6.68 36.64 10.98
CA PRO A 27 6.54 35.19 11.12
C PRO A 27 7.53 34.69 12.19
N ALA A 28 7.03 33.88 13.11
CA ALA A 28 7.90 33.17 14.04
C ALA A 28 8.74 32.17 13.23
N SER A 29 10.05 32.24 13.42
CA SER A 29 11.05 31.38 12.76
C SER A 29 10.71 29.91 12.98
N ALA A 30 10.31 29.20 11.90
CA ALA A 30 10.32 27.75 11.90
C ALA A 30 11.76 27.28 12.14
N THR A 31 12.01 26.58 13.25
CA THR A 31 13.28 25.88 13.48
C THR A 31 13.41 24.77 12.47
N THR A 32 14.13 25.03 11.38
CA THR A 32 14.59 24.01 10.44
C THR A 32 15.49 23.03 11.20
N LYS A 33 14.92 21.92 11.69
CA LYS A 33 15.69 20.75 12.10
C LYS A 33 16.41 20.21 10.87
N ASN A 34 17.63 19.73 11.10
CA ASN A 34 18.59 19.37 10.07
C ASN A 34 18.05 18.22 9.18
N THR A 35 17.76 18.50 7.90
CA THR A 35 17.20 17.52 6.94
C THR A 35 18.24 16.57 6.34
N ASP A 36 19.53 16.78 6.61
CA ASP A 36 20.66 16.08 5.96
C ASP A 36 20.86 14.62 6.43
N ASN A 37 19.88 13.99 7.09
CA ASN A 37 20.01 12.61 7.57
C ASN A 37 18.67 11.84 7.66
N ASP A 38 17.82 11.88 6.62
CA ASP A 38 16.65 10.97 6.50
C ASP A 38 17.08 9.53 6.16
N ALA A 39 17.86 8.91 7.05
CA ALA A 39 18.40 7.56 6.90
C ALA A 39 17.31 6.47 6.82
N LEU A 40 16.07 6.80 7.21
CA LEU A 40 14.90 5.93 7.11
C LEU A 40 14.05 6.21 5.86
N GLN A 41 14.32 7.28 5.11
CA GLN A 41 13.60 7.75 3.91
C GLN A 41 12.07 7.80 4.10
N LEU A 42 11.62 8.39 5.21
CA LEU A 42 10.23 8.25 5.67
C LEU A 42 9.21 9.02 4.82
N HIS A 43 9.60 10.11 4.15
CA HIS A 43 8.68 11.03 3.47
C HIS A 43 7.76 10.31 2.45
N GLY A 44 8.33 9.50 1.56
CA GLY A 44 7.57 8.73 0.57
C GLY A 44 6.59 7.71 1.18
N LEU A 45 6.81 7.30 2.44
CA LEU A 45 5.89 6.39 3.14
C LEU A 45 4.61 7.09 3.63
N PHE A 46 4.62 8.43 3.69
CA PHE A 46 3.48 9.26 4.09
C PHE A 46 2.82 10.00 2.92
N GLU A 47 3.27 9.78 1.67
CA GLU A 47 2.56 10.25 0.48
C GLU A 47 1.14 9.65 0.39
N GLY A 48 0.14 10.52 0.26
CA GLY A 48 -1.28 10.20 0.23
C GLY A 48 -2.12 11.40 0.70
N ALA A 49 -3.45 11.33 0.55
CA ALA A 49 -4.36 12.45 0.79
C ALA A 49 -4.13 13.20 2.11
N GLU A 50 -4.08 12.48 3.23
CA GLU A 50 -3.83 13.06 4.56
C GLU A 50 -2.58 12.45 5.24
N GLY A 51 -1.78 11.68 4.52
CA GLY A 51 -0.64 10.96 5.08
C GLY A 51 0.43 11.89 5.69
N ALA A 52 0.64 13.07 5.11
CA ALA A 52 1.54 14.09 5.64
C ALA A 52 1.18 14.56 7.07
N SER A 53 -0.10 14.49 7.47
CA SER A 53 -0.52 14.82 8.85
C SER A 53 0.03 13.85 9.92
N TRP A 54 0.52 12.68 9.49
CA TRP A 54 1.13 11.66 10.35
C TRP A 54 2.66 11.65 10.27
N GLU A 55 3.27 12.32 9.29
CA GLU A 55 4.72 12.24 9.09
C GLU A 55 5.48 12.80 10.29
N GLU A 56 5.29 14.08 10.64
CA GLU A 56 6.04 14.71 11.73
C GLU A 56 5.87 14.01 13.09
N PRO A 57 4.64 13.68 13.56
CA PRO A 57 4.45 12.98 14.84
C PRO A 57 5.13 11.61 14.90
N LEU A 58 5.16 10.87 13.78
CA LEU A 58 5.71 9.51 13.75
C LEU A 58 7.20 9.47 13.40
N ARG A 59 7.70 10.41 12.59
CA ARG A 59 9.12 10.57 12.24
C ARG A 59 9.99 10.67 13.49
N GLU A 60 9.63 11.56 14.41
CA GLU A 60 10.32 11.75 15.70
C GLU A 60 10.48 10.44 16.48
N VAL A 61 9.41 9.63 16.53
CA VAL A 61 9.44 8.35 17.24
C VAL A 61 10.25 7.31 16.45
N LEU A 62 10.03 7.18 15.15
CA LEU A 62 10.71 6.18 14.30
C LEU A 62 12.23 6.38 14.27
N GLU A 63 12.69 7.62 14.14
CA GLU A 63 14.13 7.97 14.15
C GLU A 63 14.78 7.74 15.53
N SER A 64 14.00 7.79 16.61
CA SER A 64 14.47 7.49 17.97
C SER A 64 14.61 5.99 18.28
N LEU A 65 13.99 5.11 17.48
CA LEU A 65 13.92 3.68 17.78
C LEU A 65 15.18 2.93 17.35
N PRO A 66 15.78 2.10 18.24
CA PRO A 66 16.87 1.22 17.84
C PRO A 66 16.37 0.21 16.79
N GLU A 67 17.25 -0.16 15.86
CA GLU A 67 16.95 -1.07 14.74
C GLU A 67 15.85 -0.59 13.77
N ALA A 68 15.42 0.68 13.79
CA ALA A 68 14.36 1.17 12.90
C ALA A 68 14.63 0.89 11.41
N SER A 69 15.88 0.97 10.97
CA SER A 69 16.31 0.62 9.62
C SER A 69 15.95 -0.82 9.22
N LYS A 70 15.90 -1.76 10.18
CA LYS A 70 15.53 -3.16 9.97
C LYS A 70 14.04 -3.38 9.79
N PHE A 71 13.18 -2.51 10.33
CA PHE A 71 11.73 -2.66 10.31
C PHE A 71 11.01 -1.72 9.32
N ILE A 72 11.55 -0.52 9.08
CA ILE A 72 10.95 0.49 8.19
C ILE A 72 11.95 1.17 7.25
N GLY A 73 13.25 0.93 7.42
CA GLY A 73 14.28 1.52 6.56
C GLY A 73 14.24 1.03 5.11
N PRO A 74 14.87 1.79 4.20
CA PRO A 74 14.94 1.51 2.76
C PRO A 74 15.45 0.09 2.45
N ALA A 75 16.48 -0.35 3.17
CA ALA A 75 17.13 -1.65 2.99
C ALA A 75 16.54 -2.80 3.85
N ARG A 76 15.30 -2.68 4.36
CA ARG A 76 14.71 -3.75 5.20
C ARG A 76 14.58 -5.06 4.43
N ASP A 77 14.69 -6.20 5.11
CA ASP A 77 14.60 -7.51 4.44
C ASP A 77 13.23 -7.65 3.75
N LYS A 78 13.25 -7.88 2.43
CA LYS A 78 12.08 -7.95 1.55
C LYS A 78 11.09 -9.09 1.90
N THR A 79 11.39 -9.95 2.88
CA THR A 79 10.42 -10.91 3.48
C THR A 79 9.61 -10.36 4.65
N ILE A 80 9.88 -9.11 5.08
CA ILE A 80 9.04 -8.36 6.01
C ILE A 80 7.83 -7.83 5.25
N VAL A 81 6.63 -8.25 5.63
CA VAL A 81 5.35 -7.84 5.02
C VAL A 81 4.57 -6.89 5.94
N PRO A 82 3.75 -5.95 5.42
CA PRO A 82 3.51 -5.64 3.99
C PRO A 82 4.77 -5.09 3.30
N VAL A 83 4.73 -4.75 2.01
CA VAL A 83 5.85 -3.99 1.41
C VAL A 83 6.04 -2.65 2.12
N ARG A 84 7.22 -2.04 2.00
CA ARG A 84 7.62 -0.90 2.84
C ARG A 84 6.67 0.28 2.68
N GLU A 85 6.34 0.57 1.44
CA GLU A 85 5.47 1.62 0.91
C GLU A 85 4.04 1.49 1.46
N LEU A 86 3.61 0.25 1.75
CA LEU A 86 2.30 -0.05 2.30
C LEU A 86 2.23 -0.01 3.83
N THR A 87 3.33 0.23 4.56
CA THR A 87 3.34 0.05 6.03
C THR A 87 2.35 0.97 6.78
N PHE A 88 2.07 2.17 6.25
CA PHE A 88 1.20 3.17 6.90
C PHE A 88 -0.15 3.41 6.19
N GLN A 89 -0.58 2.53 5.26
CA GLN A 89 -1.82 2.78 4.47
C GLN A 89 -3.08 3.00 5.32
N ALA A 90 -3.18 2.42 6.52
CA ALA A 90 -4.32 2.65 7.39
C ALA A 90 -4.49 4.11 7.86
N LEU A 91 -3.40 4.91 7.86
CA LEU A 91 -3.38 6.28 8.36
C LEU A 91 -3.67 7.33 7.27
N LYS A 92 -3.14 7.12 6.06
CA LYS A 92 -3.22 8.07 4.93
C LYS A 92 -4.62 8.56 4.53
N PRO A 93 -5.72 7.78 4.74
CA PRO A 93 -7.10 8.23 4.55
C PRO A 93 -7.55 9.42 5.40
N ASN A 94 -7.08 9.56 6.63
CA ASN A 94 -7.69 10.47 7.59
C ASN A 94 -6.65 11.20 8.42
N ARG A 95 -6.90 12.49 8.66
CA ARG A 95 -6.23 13.26 9.71
C ARG A 95 -6.57 12.70 11.09
N PRO A 96 -5.69 12.83 12.11
CA PRO A 96 -5.95 12.33 13.46
C PRO A 96 -7.31 12.78 14.05
N GLU A 97 -7.69 14.03 13.83
CA GLU A 97 -8.94 14.63 14.29
C GLU A 97 -10.20 14.02 13.66
N ALA A 98 -10.11 13.60 12.39
CA ALA A 98 -11.23 13.08 11.59
C ALA A 98 -11.62 11.64 11.96
N LEU A 99 -10.75 10.91 12.66
CA LEU A 99 -11.00 9.53 13.07
C LEU A 99 -12.07 9.45 14.16
N ARG A 100 -13.07 8.59 13.98
CA ARG A 100 -14.23 8.41 14.88
C ARG A 100 -14.16 7.07 15.61
N VAL A 101 -13.77 6.02 14.90
CA VAL A 101 -13.66 4.65 15.41
C VAL A 101 -12.25 4.13 15.18
N VAL A 102 -11.65 3.48 16.18
CA VAL A 102 -10.34 2.83 16.07
C VAL A 102 -10.47 1.34 16.38
N VAL A 103 -10.03 0.51 15.44
CA VAL A 103 -10.04 -0.96 15.56
C VAL A 103 -8.61 -1.49 15.41
N PHE A 104 -8.17 -2.30 16.37
CA PHE A 104 -6.85 -2.93 16.33
C PHE A 104 -6.88 -4.40 15.91
N GLY A 105 -6.20 -4.72 14.81
CA GLY A 105 -5.72 -6.06 14.51
C GLY A 105 -4.42 -6.39 15.26
N GLN A 106 -3.93 -7.63 15.10
CA GLN A 106 -2.69 -8.08 15.77
C GLN A 106 -1.44 -7.74 14.92
N ASN A 107 -1.25 -8.46 13.81
CA ASN A 107 -0.14 -8.31 12.86
C ASN A 107 -0.71 -8.35 11.43
N PRO A 108 0.02 -7.89 10.39
CA PRO A 108 -0.39 -8.08 9.01
C PRO A 108 -0.50 -9.56 8.64
N TYR A 109 -1.21 -9.87 7.56
CA TYR A 109 -1.18 -11.23 7.02
C TYR A 109 0.26 -11.61 6.63
N PRO A 110 0.77 -12.79 6.99
CA PRO A 110 2.16 -13.19 6.70
C PRO A 110 2.38 -13.55 5.22
N ARG A 111 1.32 -13.56 4.40
CA ARG A 111 1.40 -13.70 2.95
C ARG A 111 1.54 -12.33 2.33
N LEU A 112 2.56 -12.17 1.50
CA LEU A 112 2.78 -10.95 0.74
C LEU A 112 1.54 -10.56 -0.09
N GLU A 113 0.91 -11.48 -0.82
CA GLU A 113 -0.31 -11.19 -1.60
C GLU A 113 -1.54 -10.74 -0.78
N SER A 114 -1.47 -10.77 0.55
CA SER A 114 -2.58 -10.41 1.45
C SER A 114 -2.29 -9.16 2.30
N ALA A 115 -1.03 -8.72 2.40
CA ALA A 115 -0.63 -7.68 3.34
C ALA A 115 -0.72 -6.27 2.74
N THR A 116 -1.86 -5.60 2.95
CA THR A 116 -2.19 -4.27 2.38
C THR A 116 -1.73 -3.08 3.20
N GLY A 117 -1.27 -3.30 4.44
CA GLY A 117 -1.06 -2.23 5.43
C GLY A 117 -2.30 -1.86 6.24
N ILE A 118 -3.47 -2.38 5.87
CA ILE A 118 -4.75 -2.16 6.55
C ILE A 118 -5.11 -3.44 7.31
N ALA A 119 -5.55 -3.32 8.57
CA ALA A 119 -5.91 -4.48 9.37
C ALA A 119 -7.14 -5.19 8.78
N MET A 120 -7.13 -6.52 8.81
CA MET A 120 -8.22 -7.40 8.35
C MET A 120 -8.53 -7.36 6.83
N PHE A 121 -7.94 -6.43 6.07
CA PHE A 121 -8.07 -6.35 4.61
C PHE A 121 -7.04 -7.24 3.90
N ASP A 122 -7.45 -8.46 3.55
CA ASP A 122 -6.69 -9.36 2.68
C ASP A 122 -6.96 -8.99 1.20
N ASN A 123 -5.92 -8.58 0.46
CA ASN A 123 -6.06 -8.12 -0.93
C ASN A 123 -6.60 -9.20 -1.90
N ALA A 124 -6.48 -10.48 -1.55
CA ALA A 124 -6.89 -11.58 -2.42
C ALA A 124 -8.42 -11.85 -2.43
N PHE A 125 -9.23 -10.85 -2.05
CA PHE A 125 -10.69 -10.85 -2.09
C PHE A 125 -11.21 -9.74 -3.00
N GLU A 126 -11.81 -10.11 -4.13
CA GLU A 126 -12.33 -9.15 -5.12
C GLU A 126 -13.85 -9.25 -5.32
N THR A 127 -14.48 -10.34 -4.88
CA THR A 127 -15.93 -10.56 -5.02
C THR A 127 -16.49 -11.47 -3.94
N TRP A 128 -17.71 -11.17 -3.50
CA TRP A 128 -18.52 -11.97 -2.58
C TRP A 128 -18.87 -13.36 -3.15
N GLU A 129 -18.89 -13.51 -4.48
CA GLU A 129 -19.08 -14.80 -5.16
C GLU A 129 -17.88 -15.74 -5.04
N SER A 130 -16.73 -15.25 -4.58
CA SER A 130 -15.55 -16.09 -4.43
C SER A 130 -15.79 -17.23 -3.44
N LYS A 131 -15.29 -18.43 -3.78
CA LYS A 131 -15.22 -19.56 -2.84
C LYS A 131 -14.42 -19.19 -1.57
N ARG A 132 -13.41 -18.32 -1.74
CA ARG A 132 -12.56 -17.81 -0.66
C ARG A 132 -13.37 -17.09 0.41
N PHE A 133 -14.38 -16.27 0.05
CA PHE A 133 -15.20 -15.50 1.00
C PHE A 133 -15.88 -16.40 2.04
N GLY A 134 -16.52 -17.49 1.60
CA GLY A 134 -17.17 -18.45 2.51
C GLY A 134 -16.19 -19.23 3.41
N SER A 135 -14.94 -19.43 2.94
CA SER A 135 -13.91 -20.15 3.68
C SER A 135 -13.17 -19.32 4.75
N VAL A 136 -13.14 -17.99 4.63
CA VAL A 136 -12.41 -17.14 5.57
C VAL A 136 -13.35 -16.59 6.64
N VAL A 137 -13.28 -17.24 7.79
CA VAL A 137 -14.15 -17.04 8.96
C VAL A 137 -14.27 -15.56 9.35
N SER A 138 -13.16 -14.82 9.42
CA SER A 138 -13.18 -13.42 9.83
C SER A 138 -14.03 -12.54 8.90
N MET A 139 -13.81 -12.65 7.58
CA MET A 139 -14.55 -11.87 6.58
C MET A 139 -16.03 -12.24 6.57
N ARG A 140 -16.33 -13.54 6.61
CA ARG A 140 -17.69 -14.06 6.72
C ARG A 140 -18.41 -13.48 7.93
N CYS A 141 -17.78 -13.53 9.11
CA CYS A 141 -18.39 -13.06 10.36
C CYS A 141 -18.55 -11.54 10.39
N ILE A 142 -17.60 -10.77 9.86
CA ILE A 142 -17.71 -9.31 9.72
C ILE A 142 -18.90 -8.93 8.83
N ILE A 143 -18.95 -9.47 7.59
CA ILE A 143 -20.02 -9.13 6.64
C ILE A 143 -21.38 -9.63 7.10
N LYS A 144 -21.45 -10.81 7.71
CA LYS A 144 -22.69 -11.33 8.30
C LYS A 144 -23.17 -10.43 9.46
N ALA A 145 -22.31 -10.05 10.39
CA ALA A 145 -22.68 -9.18 11.50
C ALA A 145 -23.11 -7.77 11.03
N ALA A 146 -22.50 -7.25 9.95
CA ALA A 146 -22.91 -5.99 9.35
C ALA A 146 -24.28 -6.09 8.65
N ALA A 147 -24.54 -7.20 7.95
CA ALA A 147 -25.86 -7.49 7.37
C ALA A 147 -26.93 -7.71 8.44
N MET A 148 -26.59 -8.33 9.58
CA MET A 148 -27.48 -8.44 10.74
C MET A 148 -27.82 -7.05 11.30
N ALA A 149 -26.84 -6.15 11.42
CA ALA A 149 -27.05 -4.78 11.91
C ALA A 149 -27.90 -3.92 10.95
N LYS A 150 -27.70 -4.04 9.63
CA LYS A 150 -28.37 -3.19 8.62
C LYS A 150 -29.73 -3.75 8.15
N TYR A 151 -29.88 -5.07 8.07
CA TYR A 151 -31.05 -5.73 7.48
C TYR A 151 -31.80 -6.69 8.42
N GLY A 152 -31.36 -6.84 9.68
CA GLY A 152 -32.05 -7.66 10.69
C GLY A 152 -32.06 -9.17 10.39
N ILE A 153 -31.18 -9.66 9.51
CA ILE A 153 -31.12 -11.08 9.16
C ILE A 153 -30.80 -11.96 10.38
N PRO A 154 -31.32 -13.18 10.49
CA PRO A 154 -31.08 -14.04 11.64
C PRO A 154 -29.64 -14.58 11.67
N VAL A 155 -29.15 -14.89 12.87
CA VAL A 155 -27.82 -15.53 13.05
C VAL A 155 -27.70 -16.90 12.37
N SER A 156 -28.81 -17.55 12.03
CA SER A 156 -28.85 -18.79 11.25
C SER A 156 -28.50 -18.61 9.76
N THR A 157 -28.56 -17.39 9.21
CA THR A 157 -28.44 -17.12 7.76
C THR A 157 -27.22 -17.81 7.14
N GLY A 158 -27.44 -18.61 6.10
CA GLY A 158 -26.43 -19.37 5.38
C GLY A 158 -25.52 -18.51 4.49
N MET A 159 -24.45 -19.10 3.97
CA MET A 159 -23.53 -18.39 3.07
C MET A 159 -24.17 -17.99 1.74
N ASP A 160 -25.03 -18.84 1.18
CA ASP A 160 -25.62 -18.59 -0.13
C ASP A 160 -26.81 -17.63 -0.06
N GLU A 161 -27.55 -17.65 1.06
CA GLU A 161 -28.52 -16.61 1.44
C GLU A 161 -27.82 -15.26 1.64
N LEU A 162 -26.69 -15.22 2.35
CA LEU A 162 -25.89 -14.01 2.51
C LEU A 162 -25.40 -13.48 1.16
N ARG A 163 -24.89 -14.33 0.26
CA ARG A 163 -24.52 -13.90 -1.11
C ARG A 163 -25.71 -13.37 -1.89
N ALA A 164 -26.87 -14.02 -1.80
CA ALA A 164 -28.09 -13.55 -2.45
C ALA A 164 -28.48 -12.15 -1.97
N LEU A 165 -28.45 -11.91 -0.65
CA LEU A 165 -28.69 -10.59 -0.06
C LEU A 165 -27.67 -9.55 -0.53
N LEU A 166 -26.37 -9.87 -0.54
CA LEU A 166 -25.32 -8.94 -0.97
C LEU A 166 -25.49 -8.52 -2.45
N ARG A 167 -25.98 -9.42 -3.31
CA ARG A 167 -26.35 -9.09 -4.70
C ARG A 167 -27.65 -8.29 -4.79
N GLU A 168 -28.69 -8.71 -4.07
CA GLU A 168 -30.01 -8.06 -4.09
C GLU A 168 -29.94 -6.59 -3.63
N LYS A 169 -29.11 -6.32 -2.62
CA LYS A 169 -28.89 -4.98 -2.07
C LYS A 169 -27.76 -4.20 -2.77
N ASP A 170 -27.18 -4.73 -3.85
CA ASP A 170 -26.06 -4.15 -4.60
C ASP A 170 -24.94 -3.63 -3.68
N ILE A 171 -24.53 -4.48 -2.72
CA ILE A 171 -23.48 -4.16 -1.75
C ILE A 171 -22.15 -4.01 -2.47
N VAL A 172 -21.40 -2.97 -2.09
CA VAL A 172 -20.09 -2.67 -2.69
C VAL A 172 -19.13 -3.87 -2.59
N SER A 173 -18.15 -3.95 -3.49
CA SER A 173 -17.18 -5.06 -3.52
C SER A 173 -16.32 -5.10 -2.24
N PRO A 174 -15.64 -6.23 -1.93
CA PRO A 174 -14.82 -6.34 -0.73
C PRO A 174 -13.76 -5.23 -0.56
N PRO A 175 -13.06 -4.76 -1.62
CA PRO A 175 -12.18 -3.60 -1.50
C PRO A 175 -12.91 -2.30 -1.14
N GLU A 176 -14.02 -2.01 -1.82
CA GLU A 176 -14.84 -0.81 -1.59
C GLU A 176 -15.46 -0.81 -0.18
N PHE A 177 -15.73 -1.99 0.39
CA PHE A 177 -16.18 -2.16 1.77
C PHE A 177 -15.13 -1.73 2.82
N PHE A 178 -13.84 -1.99 2.57
CA PHE A 178 -12.78 -1.44 3.43
C PHE A 178 -12.59 0.06 3.19
N GLN A 179 -12.70 0.50 1.94
CA GLN A 179 -12.63 1.90 1.55
C GLN A 179 -13.70 2.75 2.24
N SER A 180 -14.96 2.27 2.29
CA SER A 180 -16.07 3.00 2.91
C SER A 180 -15.92 3.13 4.42
N MET A 181 -15.37 2.13 5.11
CA MET A 181 -15.03 2.25 6.54
C MET A 181 -13.97 3.34 6.76
N LEU A 182 -12.88 3.31 5.98
CA LEU A 182 -11.83 4.33 6.05
C LEU A 182 -12.39 5.73 5.73
N ALA A 183 -13.22 5.88 4.70
CA ALA A 183 -13.88 7.13 4.32
C ALA A 183 -14.77 7.72 5.44
N GLN A 184 -15.35 6.86 6.29
CA GLN A 184 -16.23 7.26 7.38
C GLN A 184 -15.48 7.51 8.71
N GLY A 185 -14.14 7.55 8.68
CA GLY A 185 -13.29 7.82 9.84
C GLY A 185 -13.04 6.58 10.71
N VAL A 186 -13.15 5.36 10.17
CA VAL A 186 -12.77 4.13 10.89
C VAL A 186 -11.30 3.81 10.61
N LEU A 187 -10.44 3.86 11.63
CA LEU A 187 -9.05 3.40 11.55
C LEU A 187 -8.98 1.88 11.75
N LEU A 188 -8.43 1.17 10.76
CA LEU A 188 -8.20 -0.28 10.79
C LEU A 188 -6.69 -0.57 10.81
N MET A 189 -6.09 -0.60 12.00
CA MET A 189 -4.63 -0.66 12.18
C MET A 189 -4.18 -1.93 12.91
N ASN A 190 -3.00 -2.47 12.64
CA ASN A 190 -2.45 -3.58 13.41
C ASN A 190 -1.60 -3.09 14.58
N ALA A 191 -1.55 -3.83 15.69
CA ALA A 191 -0.71 -3.53 16.85
C ALA A 191 0.80 -3.66 16.55
N ALA A 192 1.15 -4.50 15.57
CA ALA A 192 2.43 -4.44 14.85
C ALA A 192 2.17 -4.15 13.37
N LEU A 193 2.87 -3.18 12.77
CA LEU A 193 2.66 -2.81 11.36
C LEU A 193 3.42 -3.70 10.37
N THR A 194 4.32 -4.57 10.85
CA THR A 194 5.05 -5.53 10.03
C THR A 194 5.14 -6.91 10.67
N ILE A 195 5.41 -7.94 9.86
CA ILE A 195 5.74 -9.30 10.29
C ILE A 195 6.71 -9.96 9.29
N GLY A 196 7.60 -10.84 9.74
CA GLY A 196 8.53 -11.58 8.89
C GLY A 196 9.98 -11.10 9.01
N GLY A 197 10.84 -11.47 8.06
CA GLY A 197 12.27 -11.16 8.15
C GLY A 197 13.10 -12.18 8.96
N PRO A 198 14.41 -12.28 8.67
CA PRO A 198 15.30 -13.26 9.29
C PRO A 198 15.55 -12.96 10.78
N GLY A 199 15.36 -13.96 11.64
CA GLY A 199 15.60 -13.84 13.08
C GLY A 199 14.62 -12.90 13.81
N LEU A 200 13.50 -12.54 13.18
CA LEU A 200 12.44 -11.73 13.79
C LEU A 200 11.22 -12.61 14.10
N SER A 201 10.81 -12.63 15.36
CA SER A 201 9.55 -13.22 15.80
C SER A 201 8.43 -12.17 15.82
N PRO A 202 7.13 -12.56 15.82
CA PRO A 202 6.04 -11.61 16.02
C PRO A 202 6.18 -10.73 17.27
N ALA A 203 6.80 -11.25 18.34
CA ALA A 203 7.08 -10.48 19.54
C ALA A 203 8.10 -9.35 19.32
N ASN A 204 9.09 -9.54 18.42
CA ASN A 204 10.02 -8.48 18.05
C ASN A 204 9.32 -7.33 17.32
N HIS A 205 8.42 -7.64 16.37
CA HIS A 205 7.63 -6.62 15.68
C HIS A 205 6.70 -5.87 16.63
N ASN A 206 5.97 -6.58 17.51
CA ASN A 206 5.08 -5.93 18.48
C ASN A 206 5.86 -4.99 19.41
N ARG A 207 7.03 -5.41 19.90
CA ARG A 207 7.90 -4.55 20.72
C ARG A 207 8.44 -3.33 19.96
N PHE A 208 8.79 -3.49 18.69
CA PHE A 208 9.28 -2.38 17.86
C PHE A 208 8.17 -1.36 17.56
N TRP A 209 6.97 -1.81 17.19
CA TRP A 209 5.87 -0.93 16.79
C TRP A 209 5.12 -0.31 17.98
N GLN A 210 5.19 -0.88 19.18
CA GLN A 210 4.49 -0.38 20.37
C GLN A 210 4.64 1.14 20.63
N PRO A 211 5.84 1.76 20.60
CA PRO A 211 5.98 3.20 20.76
C PRO A 211 5.31 4.02 19.64
N VAL A 212 5.29 3.49 18.41
CA VAL A 212 4.61 4.12 17.26
C VAL A 212 3.09 4.05 17.45
N ILE A 213 2.54 2.91 17.89
CA ILE A 213 1.11 2.76 18.19
C ILE A 213 0.70 3.69 19.35
N ASN A 214 1.53 3.83 20.38
CA ASN A 214 1.31 4.81 21.44
C ASN A 214 1.23 6.24 20.89
N ARG A 215 2.14 6.63 20.00
CA ARG A 215 2.17 7.97 19.38
C ARG A 215 0.98 8.22 18.46
N VAL A 216 0.54 7.24 17.67
CA VAL A 216 -0.67 7.33 16.84
C VAL A 216 -1.89 7.62 17.71
N VAL A 217 -2.08 6.85 18.79
CA VAL A 217 -3.22 7.05 19.70
C VAL A 217 -3.10 8.36 20.47
N GLN A 218 -1.90 8.74 20.90
CA GLN A 218 -1.64 10.02 21.53
C GLN A 218 -2.00 11.18 20.60
N GLU A 219 -1.66 11.11 19.30
CA GLU A 219 -1.94 12.18 18.34
C GLU A 219 -3.44 12.33 18.05
N ILE A 220 -4.17 11.22 17.95
CA ILE A 220 -5.65 11.22 17.83
C ILE A 220 -6.30 11.88 19.04
N LEU A 221 -5.84 11.57 20.25
CA LEU A 221 -6.38 12.14 21.48
C LEU A 221 -5.94 13.60 21.67
N ARG A 222 -4.72 13.95 21.27
CA ARG A 222 -4.17 15.31 21.33
C ARG A 222 -5.00 16.25 20.48
N THR A 223 -5.20 15.97 19.19
CA THR A 223 -6.01 16.81 18.30
C THR A 223 -7.47 16.88 18.75
N LYS A 224 -8.04 15.78 19.25
CA LYS A 224 -9.40 15.77 19.82
C LYS A 224 -9.55 16.60 21.09
N SER A 225 -8.49 16.75 21.89
CA SER A 225 -8.50 17.56 23.11
C SER A 225 -8.38 19.08 22.86
N GLU A 226 -8.22 19.51 21.61
CA GLU A 226 -8.27 20.93 21.23
C GLU A 226 -9.71 21.48 21.16
N GLY A 227 -10.72 20.61 21.32
CA GLY A 227 -12.13 20.93 21.48
C GLY A 227 -12.87 19.82 22.22
N ASP A 228 -14.20 19.76 22.12
CA ASP A 228 -15.03 18.72 22.75
C ASP A 228 -15.03 17.40 21.94
N GLY A 229 -13.84 16.89 21.61
CA GLY A 229 -13.66 15.74 20.74
C GLY A 229 -14.03 14.40 21.38
N ALA A 230 -14.50 13.46 20.55
CA ALA A 230 -14.83 12.09 20.95
C ALA A 230 -14.15 11.04 20.06
N VAL A 231 -13.95 9.83 20.60
CA VAL A 231 -13.45 8.67 19.86
C VAL A 231 -13.91 7.35 20.47
N VAL A 232 -14.27 6.38 19.62
CA VAL A 232 -14.69 5.03 20.02
C VAL A 232 -13.59 4.03 19.68
N PHE A 233 -13.09 3.28 20.66
CA PHE A 233 -12.17 2.17 20.42
C PHE A 233 -12.91 0.83 20.48
N ALA A 234 -12.88 0.06 19.39
CA ALA A 234 -13.47 -1.28 19.33
C ALA A 234 -12.37 -2.36 19.40
N TRP A 235 -12.42 -3.19 20.44
CA TRP A 235 -11.38 -4.15 20.80
C TRP A 235 -11.85 -5.59 20.52
N TRP A 236 -11.61 -6.07 19.29
CA TRP A 236 -12.05 -7.38 18.83
C TRP A 236 -11.10 -8.53 19.22
N GLY A 237 -11.16 -8.90 20.50
CA GLY A 237 -10.55 -10.10 21.08
C GLY A 237 -9.26 -9.89 21.87
N ALA A 238 -8.66 -11.02 22.29
CA ALA A 238 -7.57 -11.05 23.25
C ALA A 238 -6.34 -10.20 22.84
N GLU A 239 -5.98 -10.16 21.56
CA GLU A 239 -4.82 -9.39 21.09
C GLU A 239 -5.08 -7.88 21.15
N SER A 240 -6.23 -7.40 20.67
CA SER A 240 -6.61 -5.99 20.83
C SER A 240 -6.75 -5.59 22.30
N LEU A 241 -7.19 -6.50 23.17
CA LEU A 241 -7.24 -6.24 24.63
C LEU A 241 -5.84 -6.18 25.26
N LYS A 242 -4.82 -6.82 24.69
CA LYS A 242 -3.41 -6.57 25.08
C LYS A 242 -2.99 -5.17 24.64
N THR A 243 -3.34 -4.74 23.43
CA THR A 243 -3.10 -3.37 22.94
C THR A 243 -3.78 -2.32 23.83
N LYS A 244 -5.03 -2.55 24.26
CA LYS A 244 -5.75 -1.72 25.24
C LYS A 244 -4.97 -1.55 26.55
N LYS A 245 -4.39 -2.64 27.08
CA LYS A 245 -3.55 -2.60 28.29
C LYS A 245 -2.24 -1.84 28.08
N VAL A 246 -1.61 -2.00 26.92
CA VAL A 246 -0.40 -1.25 26.52
C VAL A 246 -0.68 0.26 26.44
N LEU A 247 -1.83 0.63 25.88
CA LEU A 247 -2.28 2.02 25.70
C LEU A 247 -2.84 2.66 26.99
N ALA A 248 -3.02 1.90 28.08
CA ALA A 248 -3.73 2.38 29.28
C ALA A 248 -3.16 3.69 29.85
N LYS A 249 -1.83 3.89 29.82
CA LYS A 249 -1.20 5.15 30.25
C LYS A 249 -1.56 6.33 29.35
N VAL A 250 -1.57 6.12 28.02
CA VAL A 250 -1.92 7.17 27.03
C VAL A 250 -3.40 7.51 27.16
N LEU A 251 -4.28 6.49 27.24
CA LEU A 251 -5.72 6.67 27.41
C LEU A 251 -6.06 7.46 28.70
N ALA A 252 -5.43 7.10 29.82
CA ALA A 252 -5.63 7.79 31.10
C ALA A 252 -5.10 9.23 31.12
N GLU A 253 -4.14 9.58 30.27
CA GLU A 253 -3.63 10.95 30.16
C GLU A 253 -4.71 11.92 29.63
N PHE A 254 -5.57 11.45 28.73
CA PHE A 254 -6.64 12.23 28.08
C PHE A 254 -8.02 12.00 28.69
N ASP A 255 -8.11 11.26 29.81
CA ASP A 255 -9.36 11.10 30.53
C ASP A 255 -9.90 12.45 31.01
N GLY A 256 -11.22 12.64 30.91
CA GLY A 256 -11.89 13.93 31.11
C GLY A 256 -11.55 15.05 30.10
N ARG A 257 -10.56 14.88 29.21
CA ARG A 257 -10.20 15.84 28.14
C ARG A 257 -10.75 15.47 26.77
N VAL A 258 -11.06 14.19 26.56
CA VAL A 258 -11.65 13.63 25.33
C VAL A 258 -12.75 12.67 25.75
N ALA A 259 -13.88 12.65 25.05
CA ALA A 259 -14.92 11.64 25.24
C ALA A 259 -14.47 10.29 24.65
N ILE A 260 -13.59 9.60 25.37
CA ILE A 260 -13.13 8.26 25.04
C ILE A 260 -14.24 7.25 25.37
N ARG A 261 -14.54 6.35 24.43
CA ARG A 261 -15.45 5.22 24.61
C ARG A 261 -14.79 3.92 24.18
N HIS A 262 -15.19 2.81 24.78
CA HIS A 262 -14.64 1.49 24.48
C HIS A 262 -15.77 0.47 24.26
N LEU A 263 -15.65 -0.35 23.22
CA LEU A 263 -16.45 -1.55 23.04
C LEU A 263 -15.53 -2.77 22.97
N ASP A 264 -15.61 -3.63 23.98
CA ASP A 264 -14.82 -4.88 24.03
C ASP A 264 -15.66 -6.01 23.43
N PHE A 265 -15.13 -6.72 22.43
CA PHE A 265 -15.88 -7.74 21.71
C PHE A 265 -15.01 -8.97 21.36
N CYS A 266 -15.65 -10.05 20.93
CA CYS A 266 -14.94 -11.28 20.55
C CYS A 266 -14.18 -11.13 19.23
N ASN A 267 -13.22 -12.02 18.95
CA ASN A 267 -12.46 -11.96 17.70
C ASN A 267 -13.20 -12.67 16.55
N PRO A 268 -13.39 -12.03 15.38
CA PRO A 268 -14.14 -12.63 14.28
C PRO A 268 -13.44 -13.84 13.65
N ALA A 269 -12.10 -13.92 13.69
CA ALA A 269 -11.35 -15.05 13.17
C ALA A 269 -11.34 -16.25 14.13
N ALA A 270 -11.12 -15.99 15.43
CA ALA A 270 -10.92 -17.04 16.42
C ALA A 270 -12.21 -17.61 17.03
N GLN A 271 -13.30 -16.83 17.05
CA GLN A 271 -14.54 -17.21 17.74
C GLN A 271 -15.74 -17.38 16.80
N GLY A 272 -15.55 -17.15 15.50
CA GLY A 272 -16.50 -17.48 14.44
C GLY A 272 -17.90 -16.94 14.70
N ASP A 273 -18.90 -17.83 14.73
CA ASP A 273 -20.30 -17.45 14.89
C ASP A 273 -20.61 -16.73 16.21
N LEU A 274 -19.74 -16.80 17.24
CA LEU A 274 -19.91 -15.99 18.46
C LEU A 274 -19.87 -14.47 18.15
N PHE A 275 -19.14 -14.07 17.10
CA PHE A 275 -19.12 -12.70 16.58
C PHE A 275 -20.47 -12.24 16.01
N CYS A 276 -21.31 -13.20 15.62
CA CYS A 276 -22.65 -12.99 15.10
C CYS A 276 -23.76 -13.32 16.13
N LYS A 277 -23.41 -13.66 17.39
CA LYS A 277 -24.36 -14.06 18.44
C LYS A 277 -24.64 -13.07 19.58
N PRO A 278 -24.24 -11.77 19.57
CA PRO A 278 -24.67 -10.87 20.63
C PRO A 278 -26.17 -10.56 20.51
N GLU A 279 -26.84 -10.24 21.62
CA GLU A 279 -28.25 -9.83 21.64
C GLU A 279 -28.49 -8.58 20.78
N VAL A 280 -27.53 -7.65 20.77
CA VAL A 280 -27.46 -6.49 19.88
C VAL A 280 -26.21 -6.60 19.01
N PRO A 281 -26.29 -6.55 17.67
CA PRO A 281 -25.12 -6.57 16.80
C PRO A 281 -24.08 -5.51 17.20
N HIS A 282 -22.81 -5.88 17.29
CA HIS A 282 -21.77 -4.97 17.79
C HIS A 282 -21.62 -3.68 16.95
N PHE A 283 -21.89 -3.73 15.64
CA PHE A 283 -21.94 -2.55 14.78
C PHE A 283 -23.08 -1.57 15.17
N THR A 284 -24.24 -2.09 15.58
CA THR A 284 -25.32 -1.29 16.17
C THR A 284 -24.87 -0.64 17.47
N GLN A 285 -24.15 -1.38 18.33
CA GLN A 285 -23.59 -0.83 19.58
C GLN A 285 -22.56 0.27 19.32
N ILE A 286 -21.69 0.13 18.31
CA ILE A 286 -20.74 1.20 17.93
C ILE A 286 -21.51 2.46 17.48
N ASN A 287 -22.55 2.31 16.66
CA ASN A 287 -23.34 3.45 16.20
C ASN A 287 -24.13 4.12 17.34
N GLN A 288 -24.68 3.36 18.29
CA GLN A 288 -25.30 3.91 19.51
C GLN A 288 -24.29 4.73 20.33
N ILE A 289 -23.08 4.21 20.54
CA ILE A 289 -22.00 4.94 21.24
C ILE A 289 -21.59 6.20 20.47
N LEU A 290 -21.56 6.18 19.13
CA LEU A 290 -21.27 7.36 18.31
C LEU A 290 -22.35 8.45 18.48
N GLU A 291 -23.63 8.07 18.46
CA GLU A 291 -24.77 8.96 18.69
C GLU A 291 -24.73 9.58 20.11
N GLU A 292 -24.45 8.78 21.14
CA GLU A 292 -24.29 9.23 22.54
C GLU A 292 -23.21 10.30 22.72
N VAL A 293 -22.16 10.31 21.88
CA VAL A 293 -21.07 11.30 21.91
C VAL A 293 -21.16 12.34 20.79
N GLY A 294 -22.31 12.42 20.10
CA GLY A 294 -22.57 13.44 19.06
C GLY A 294 -21.76 13.26 17.76
N LEU A 295 -21.20 12.08 17.51
CA LEU A 295 -20.50 11.76 16.26
C LEU A 295 -21.45 11.15 15.22
N PRO A 296 -21.23 11.39 13.91
CA PRO A 296 -22.01 10.73 12.87
C PRO A 296 -21.73 9.22 12.87
N THR A 297 -22.80 8.44 12.73
CA THR A 297 -22.75 6.98 12.61
C THR A 297 -22.03 6.51 11.35
N VAL A 298 -21.69 5.22 11.31
CA VAL A 298 -21.03 4.56 10.18
C VAL A 298 -22.02 3.61 9.50
N ASP A 299 -22.14 3.69 8.17
CA ASP A 299 -22.73 2.61 7.37
C ASP A 299 -21.72 1.48 7.26
N TRP A 300 -21.97 0.43 8.05
CA TRP A 300 -21.13 -0.76 8.13
C TRP A 300 -21.35 -1.76 6.99
N LEU A 301 -22.32 -1.55 6.10
CA LEU A 301 -22.51 -2.39 4.91
C LEU A 301 -23.10 -1.55 3.74
N PRO A 302 -22.32 -0.63 3.17
CA PRO A 302 -22.81 0.28 2.16
C PRO A 302 -23.07 -0.40 0.82
N ASP A 303 -24.03 0.14 0.08
CA ASP A 303 -24.39 -0.24 -1.27
C ASP A 303 -23.80 0.74 -2.30
N ARG A 304 -24.00 0.46 -3.59
CA ARG A 304 -23.52 1.35 -4.66
C ARG A 304 -24.16 2.74 -4.64
N THR A 305 -25.31 2.94 -4.02
CA THR A 305 -25.94 4.28 -3.93
C THR A 305 -25.19 5.15 -2.92
N TRP A 306 -24.78 4.57 -1.78
CA TRP A 306 -23.87 5.21 -0.83
C TRP A 306 -22.57 5.64 -1.51
N LEU A 307 -21.97 4.74 -2.32
CA LEU A 307 -20.71 5.03 -3.02
C LEU A 307 -20.85 6.19 -4.03
N LYS A 308 -21.93 6.22 -4.81
CA LYS A 308 -22.23 7.33 -5.74
C LYS A 308 -22.38 8.66 -5.01
N HIS A 309 -23.23 8.71 -3.99
CA HIS A 309 -23.48 9.94 -3.22
C HIS A 309 -22.20 10.44 -2.54
N ALA A 310 -21.36 9.53 -2.02
CA ALA A 310 -20.05 9.88 -1.48
C ALA A 310 -19.17 10.53 -2.56
N THR A 311 -19.04 9.94 -3.75
CA THR A 311 -18.27 10.51 -4.85
C THR A 311 -18.80 11.89 -5.28
N GLU A 312 -20.10 12.00 -5.55
CA GLU A 312 -20.76 13.23 -6.02
C GLU A 312 -20.66 14.38 -5.00
N ALA A 313 -20.82 14.10 -3.69
CA ALA A 313 -20.71 15.11 -2.63
C ALA A 313 -19.33 15.78 -2.54
N SER A 314 -18.29 15.18 -3.12
CA SER A 314 -16.92 15.70 -3.09
C SER A 314 -16.49 16.51 -4.31
N GLU A 315 -17.35 16.67 -5.33
CA GLU A 315 -17.09 17.58 -6.45
C GLU A 315 -17.41 19.05 -6.11
N GLY A 316 -18.20 19.30 -5.05
CA GLY A 316 -18.64 20.64 -4.62
C GLY A 316 -17.93 21.22 -3.38
N ALA A 317 -17.16 20.43 -2.64
CA ALA A 317 -16.45 20.85 -1.43
C ALA A 317 -15.18 20.02 -1.20
N SER A 318 -14.14 20.62 -0.63
CA SER A 318 -12.91 19.90 -0.27
C SER A 318 -13.14 18.98 0.94
N ASN A 319 -13.62 17.76 0.71
CA ASN A 319 -13.64 16.70 1.72
C ASN A 319 -13.70 15.26 1.14
N ASN A 320 -12.62 14.52 1.36
CA ASN A 320 -12.49 13.11 1.74
C ASN A 320 -13.22 11.96 1.03
N ALA A 321 -14.07 12.14 0.01
CA ALA A 321 -14.74 11.00 -0.64
C ALA A 321 -14.17 10.61 -2.02
N SER A 322 -14.06 11.53 -2.98
CA SER A 322 -13.39 11.30 -4.28
C SER A 322 -11.94 10.84 -4.10
N ALA A 323 -11.19 11.52 -3.22
CA ALA A 323 -9.82 11.13 -2.85
C ALA A 323 -9.73 9.74 -2.18
N MET A 324 -10.84 9.22 -1.62
CA MET A 324 -10.91 7.87 -1.05
C MET A 324 -11.30 6.82 -2.08
N GLY A 325 -12.10 7.20 -3.08
CA GLY A 325 -12.43 6.42 -4.27
C GLY A 325 -11.19 5.83 -4.96
N SER A 326 -10.14 6.62 -5.03
CA SER A 326 -8.84 6.19 -5.54
C SER A 326 -7.99 5.42 -4.53
N PHE A 327 -8.15 5.60 -3.22
CA PHE A 327 -7.16 5.16 -2.24
C PHE A 327 -7.02 3.64 -2.10
N ILE A 328 -8.13 2.89 -2.02
CA ILE A 328 -8.05 1.42 -1.98
C ILE A 328 -7.70 0.86 -3.36
N SER A 329 -8.20 1.46 -4.45
CA SER A 329 -7.78 1.11 -5.80
C SER A 329 -6.26 1.26 -5.99
N GLN A 330 -5.67 2.40 -5.62
CA GLN A 330 -4.23 2.65 -5.59
C GLN A 330 -3.48 1.69 -4.67
N THR A 331 -4.00 1.41 -3.47
CA THR A 331 -3.42 0.41 -2.55
C THR A 331 -3.41 -0.98 -3.19
N LYS A 332 -4.50 -1.37 -3.84
CA LYS A 332 -4.61 -2.63 -4.58
C LYS A 332 -3.73 -2.66 -5.82
N GLU A 333 -3.61 -1.56 -6.54
CA GLU A 333 -2.83 -1.41 -7.77
C GLU A 333 -1.34 -1.44 -7.47
N LEU A 334 -0.84 -0.62 -6.53
CA LEU A 334 0.53 -0.67 -6.01
C LEU A 334 0.91 -2.09 -5.55
N HIS A 335 0.01 -2.74 -4.80
CA HIS A 335 0.20 -4.12 -4.36
C HIS A 335 0.18 -5.12 -5.51
N LYS A 336 -0.79 -5.02 -6.42
CA LYS A 336 -0.95 -5.89 -7.59
C LYS A 336 0.24 -5.77 -8.54
N MET A 337 0.70 -4.55 -8.78
CA MET A 337 1.86 -4.17 -9.55
C MET A 337 3.14 -4.74 -8.95
N TYR A 338 3.34 -4.66 -7.63
CA TYR A 338 4.42 -5.37 -6.95
C TYR A 338 4.34 -6.88 -7.20
N MET A 339 3.15 -7.48 -7.02
CA MET A 339 2.95 -8.91 -7.32
C MET A 339 3.13 -9.24 -8.82
N GLU A 340 2.83 -8.33 -9.74
CA GLU A 340 2.93 -8.50 -11.19
C GLU A 340 4.37 -8.31 -11.70
N ARG A 341 5.13 -7.33 -11.21
CA ARG A 341 6.59 -7.24 -11.49
C ARG A 341 7.31 -8.53 -11.12
N LEU A 342 6.90 -9.12 -10.01
CA LEU A 342 7.56 -10.27 -9.42
C LEU A 342 7.01 -11.61 -9.94
N GLN A 343 5.92 -11.60 -10.73
CA GLN A 343 5.32 -12.80 -11.36
C GLN A 343 5.26 -12.77 -12.90
N SER A 344 5.28 -11.61 -13.57
CA SER A 344 5.03 -11.52 -15.01
C SER A 344 6.28 -11.77 -15.85
N GLY A 345 6.11 -12.43 -17.01
CA GLY A 345 7.14 -12.57 -18.04
C GLY A 345 7.70 -13.97 -18.23
N LEU A 346 6.90 -15.02 -18.05
CA LEU A 346 7.22 -16.31 -18.66
C LEU A 346 6.16 -16.59 -19.70
N ASP A 347 6.60 -16.39 -20.93
CA ASP A 347 5.80 -16.63 -22.10
C ASP A 347 5.60 -18.14 -22.23
N LYS A 348 4.45 -18.56 -22.74
CA LYS A 348 4.36 -19.93 -23.26
C LYS A 348 5.43 -20.08 -24.32
N VAL A 349 6.15 -21.21 -24.34
CA VAL A 349 7.07 -21.48 -25.46
C VAL A 349 6.26 -21.66 -26.74
N LYS A 350 6.09 -20.52 -27.40
CA LYS A 350 5.66 -20.34 -28.77
C LYS A 350 6.84 -19.68 -29.46
N THR A 351 7.31 -20.29 -30.53
CA THR A 351 8.16 -19.60 -31.49
C THR A 351 7.34 -18.45 -32.07
N LEU A 352 7.68 -17.22 -31.71
CA LEU A 352 7.12 -16.01 -32.28
C LEU A 352 8.17 -15.39 -33.20
N GLU A 353 7.74 -14.69 -34.24
CA GLU A 353 8.66 -13.96 -35.11
C GLU A 353 9.39 -12.84 -34.33
N PRO A 354 10.67 -12.56 -34.63
CA PRO A 354 11.40 -11.43 -34.05
C PRO A 354 10.65 -10.10 -34.23
N ILE A 355 10.83 -9.18 -33.28
CA ILE A 355 10.40 -7.78 -33.45
C ILE A 355 11.61 -7.01 -33.99
N GLN A 356 11.47 -6.47 -35.20
CA GLN A 356 12.56 -5.79 -35.93
C GLN A 356 12.15 -4.38 -36.36
N GLY A 357 13.14 -3.53 -36.57
CA GLY A 357 13.00 -2.17 -37.07
C GLY A 357 12.85 -1.09 -35.98
N ILE A 358 13.00 -1.44 -34.69
CA ILE A 358 12.94 -0.45 -33.61
C ILE A 358 14.13 0.51 -33.74
N MET A 359 15.34 -0.02 -33.94
CA MET A 359 16.57 0.75 -34.15
C MET A 359 16.69 1.41 -35.53
N ASP A 360 15.66 1.31 -36.38
CA ASP A 360 15.51 2.11 -37.61
C ASP A 360 14.60 3.34 -37.42
N THR A 361 13.71 3.34 -36.41
CA THR A 361 12.81 4.47 -36.14
C THR A 361 13.57 5.73 -35.73
N ARG A 362 13.04 6.94 -35.98
CA ARG A 362 13.75 8.18 -35.62
C ARG A 362 13.98 8.27 -34.10
N ALA A 363 15.22 8.54 -33.68
CA ALA A 363 15.53 8.86 -32.28
C ALA A 363 14.85 10.18 -31.87
N VAL A 364 14.11 10.17 -30.76
CA VAL A 364 13.39 11.31 -30.20
C VAL A 364 13.41 11.26 -28.67
N GLY A 365 13.12 12.40 -28.02
CA GLY A 365 12.97 12.47 -26.55
C GLY A 365 11.69 11.81 -26.05
N LEU A 366 11.58 11.61 -24.74
CA LEU A 366 10.53 10.80 -24.10
C LEU A 366 9.12 11.35 -24.37
N LEU A 367 8.95 12.67 -24.27
CA LEU A 367 7.66 13.33 -24.53
C LEU A 367 7.16 13.08 -25.96
N GLU A 368 8.05 13.12 -26.95
CA GLU A 368 7.71 12.84 -28.35
C GLU A 368 7.40 11.35 -28.56
N ALA A 369 8.22 10.47 -27.97
CA ALA A 369 8.05 9.03 -28.03
C ALA A 369 6.70 8.55 -27.45
N CYS A 370 6.12 9.32 -26.52
CA CYS A 370 4.87 8.99 -25.83
C CYS A 370 3.60 9.54 -26.48
N LYS A 371 3.69 10.43 -27.48
CA LYS A 371 2.52 11.03 -28.14
C LYS A 371 1.58 10.01 -28.76
N ALA A 372 2.12 9.06 -29.51
CA ALA A 372 1.34 7.99 -30.15
C ALA A 372 0.68 7.04 -29.14
N LEU A 373 1.09 7.09 -27.86
CA LEU A 373 0.58 6.28 -26.76
C LEU A 373 -0.42 7.05 -25.87
N ALA A 374 -0.58 8.37 -26.07
CA ALA A 374 -1.26 9.29 -25.16
C ALA A 374 -0.70 9.24 -23.72
N LEU A 375 0.64 9.18 -23.59
CA LEU A 375 1.35 9.05 -22.30
C LEU A 375 2.25 10.28 -21.99
N GLU A 376 1.97 11.44 -22.57
CA GLU A 376 2.78 12.66 -22.40
C GLU A 376 2.81 13.16 -20.94
N SER A 377 1.71 13.02 -20.20
CA SER A 377 1.65 13.41 -18.78
C SER A 377 2.50 12.48 -17.89
N PRO A 378 2.39 11.13 -17.96
CA PRO A 378 3.34 10.21 -17.32
C PRO A 378 4.80 10.43 -17.72
N ALA A 379 5.06 10.78 -18.99
CA ALA A 379 6.39 11.14 -19.47
C ALA A 379 6.91 12.41 -18.80
N ALA A 380 6.12 13.49 -18.74
CA ALA A 380 6.50 14.73 -18.05
C ALA A 380 6.80 14.51 -16.56
N THR A 381 5.98 13.73 -15.87
CA THR A 381 6.20 13.33 -14.47
C THR A 381 7.52 12.57 -14.33
N SER A 382 7.82 11.64 -15.23
CA SER A 382 9.06 10.85 -15.20
C SER A 382 10.30 11.68 -15.54
N MET A 383 10.20 12.64 -16.47
CA MET A 383 11.27 13.61 -16.76
C MET A 383 11.65 14.40 -15.50
N LYS A 384 10.64 14.97 -14.81
CA LYS A 384 10.84 15.69 -13.56
C LYS A 384 11.42 14.79 -12.47
N ALA A 385 10.92 13.56 -12.35
CA ALA A 385 11.35 12.61 -11.32
C ALA A 385 12.83 12.21 -11.44
N VAL A 386 13.45 12.31 -12.63
CA VAL A 386 14.88 11.99 -12.85
C VAL A 386 15.81 13.21 -12.85
N GLU A 387 15.31 14.43 -12.65
CA GLU A 387 16.16 15.63 -12.54
C GLU A 387 17.09 15.56 -11.32
N SER A 388 16.60 15.02 -10.20
CA SER A 388 17.32 14.91 -8.92
C SER A 388 17.94 13.53 -8.67
N ARG A 389 18.04 12.67 -9.69
CA ARG A 389 18.49 11.27 -9.54
C ARG A 389 19.87 11.04 -10.11
N GLU A 390 20.54 10.00 -9.62
CA GLU A 390 21.77 9.48 -10.22
C GLU A 390 21.43 8.76 -11.54
N ARG A 391 22.04 9.21 -12.64
CA ARG A 391 21.77 8.70 -14.01
C ARG A 391 22.99 8.09 -14.71
N GLY A 392 24.18 8.19 -14.11
CA GLY A 392 25.43 7.87 -14.79
C GLY A 392 25.57 8.68 -16.09
N GLU A 393 25.89 8.00 -17.19
CA GLU A 393 26.04 8.61 -18.52
C GLU A 393 24.72 8.79 -19.30
N LEU A 394 23.57 8.39 -18.73
CA LEU A 394 22.28 8.49 -19.40
C LEU A 394 21.79 9.95 -19.45
N SER A 395 21.22 10.34 -20.59
CA SER A 395 20.48 11.58 -20.74
C SER A 395 19.20 11.60 -19.89
N SER A 396 18.62 12.79 -19.72
CA SER A 396 17.33 12.95 -19.04
C SER A 396 16.24 12.04 -19.64
N ASP A 397 16.10 12.02 -20.96
CA ASP A 397 15.09 11.22 -21.66
C ASP A 397 15.33 9.70 -21.52
N GLU A 398 16.57 9.24 -21.63
CA GLU A 398 16.92 7.83 -21.43
C GLU A 398 16.61 7.37 -20.00
N ALA A 399 17.05 8.14 -19.00
CA ALA A 399 16.78 7.85 -17.60
C ALA A 399 15.28 7.90 -17.26
N ALA A 400 14.58 8.91 -17.77
CA ALA A 400 13.14 9.06 -17.61
C ALA A 400 12.36 7.93 -18.31
N SER A 401 12.88 7.37 -19.41
CA SER A 401 12.25 6.22 -20.07
C SER A 401 12.26 4.99 -19.16
N ILE A 402 13.35 4.74 -18.43
CA ILE A 402 13.46 3.65 -17.45
C ILE A 402 12.51 3.91 -16.28
N HIS A 403 12.50 5.14 -15.73
CA HIS A 403 11.54 5.52 -14.69
C HIS A 403 10.09 5.29 -15.11
N MET A 404 9.70 5.76 -16.30
CA MET A 404 8.34 5.64 -16.81
C MET A 404 7.95 4.18 -17.12
N TYR A 405 8.90 3.33 -17.55
CA TYR A 405 8.66 1.89 -17.69
C TYR A 405 8.26 1.25 -16.36
N THR A 406 8.95 1.62 -15.27
CA THR A 406 8.64 1.07 -13.96
C THR A 406 7.29 1.53 -13.42
N GLY A 407 6.77 2.67 -13.85
CA GLY A 407 5.48 3.19 -13.43
C GLY A 407 4.24 2.55 -14.08
N ASP A 408 3.09 2.86 -13.50
CA ASP A 408 1.76 2.30 -13.75
C ASP A 408 1.28 2.44 -15.21
N SER A 409 1.72 3.49 -15.89
CA SER A 409 1.16 3.96 -17.15
C SER A 409 1.54 3.10 -18.36
N LEU A 410 2.68 2.41 -18.30
CA LEU A 410 3.26 1.73 -19.46
C LEU A 410 3.52 0.23 -19.24
N TYR A 411 4.08 -0.17 -18.09
CA TYR A 411 4.57 -1.52 -17.80
C TYR A 411 3.67 -2.62 -18.36
N ARG A 412 2.38 -2.59 -17.98
CA ARG A 412 1.41 -3.64 -18.32
C ARG A 412 1.13 -3.72 -19.82
N LYS A 413 0.81 -2.58 -20.45
CA LYS A 413 0.44 -2.53 -21.88
C LYS A 413 1.61 -2.90 -22.78
N LEU A 414 2.82 -2.41 -22.47
CA LEU A 414 4.03 -2.73 -23.23
C LEU A 414 4.35 -4.22 -23.16
N ASN A 415 4.36 -4.80 -21.96
CA ASN A 415 4.61 -6.22 -21.77
C ASN A 415 3.44 -7.12 -22.24
N GLU A 416 2.27 -6.56 -22.53
CA GLU A 416 1.17 -7.27 -23.19
C GLU A 416 1.43 -7.38 -24.70
N VAL A 417 1.75 -6.26 -25.39
CA VAL A 417 2.01 -6.27 -26.84
C VAL A 417 3.31 -6.98 -27.21
N LEU A 418 4.37 -6.91 -26.39
CA LEU A 418 5.62 -7.64 -26.64
C LEU A 418 5.41 -9.16 -26.70
N ARG A 419 4.44 -9.68 -25.95
CA ARG A 419 4.05 -11.10 -25.91
C ARG A 419 2.99 -11.47 -26.96
N SER A 420 2.44 -10.49 -27.67
CA SER A 420 1.45 -10.72 -28.72
C SER A 420 2.09 -11.40 -29.93
N PRO A 421 1.49 -12.45 -30.50
CA PRO A 421 1.91 -12.97 -31.79
C PRO A 421 1.65 -11.96 -32.93
N ASP A 422 0.72 -11.02 -32.74
CA ASP A 422 0.48 -9.92 -33.67
C ASP A 422 1.53 -8.82 -33.47
N ARG A 423 2.54 -8.82 -34.34
CA ARG A 423 3.66 -7.87 -34.33
C ARG A 423 3.30 -6.48 -34.86
N GLU A 424 2.09 -6.24 -35.36
CA GLU A 424 1.63 -4.89 -35.68
C GLU A 424 1.33 -4.10 -34.39
N THR A 425 0.79 -4.75 -33.37
CA THR A 425 0.38 -4.10 -32.09
C THR A 425 1.52 -3.41 -31.33
N VAL A 426 2.76 -3.87 -31.50
CA VAL A 426 3.94 -3.29 -30.85
C VAL A 426 4.50 -2.09 -31.61
N LYS A 427 4.18 -1.88 -32.89
CA LYS A 427 4.77 -0.81 -33.72
C LYS A 427 4.51 0.59 -33.17
N VAL A 428 3.35 0.82 -32.54
CA VAL A 428 3.01 2.10 -31.89
C VAL A 428 3.96 2.45 -30.73
N TYR A 429 4.65 1.44 -30.16
CA TYR A 429 5.64 1.62 -29.10
C TYR A 429 7.07 1.79 -29.62
N PHE A 430 7.35 1.71 -30.93
CA PHE A 430 8.73 1.65 -31.43
C PHE A 430 9.57 2.88 -31.06
N SER A 431 9.02 4.11 -31.15
CA SER A 431 9.75 5.32 -30.74
C SER A 431 10.13 5.30 -29.26
N TYR A 432 9.26 4.74 -28.40
CA TYR A 432 9.55 4.56 -26.97
C TYR A 432 10.56 3.43 -26.74
N LEU A 433 10.36 2.27 -27.38
CA LEU A 433 11.25 1.12 -27.28
C LEU A 433 12.66 1.46 -27.76
N ARG A 434 12.83 2.26 -28.81
CA ARG A 434 14.13 2.75 -29.26
C ARG A 434 14.86 3.50 -28.16
N LEU A 435 14.18 4.44 -27.50
CA LEU A 435 14.74 5.23 -26.40
C LEU A 435 15.09 4.32 -25.20
N PHE A 436 14.16 3.46 -24.79
CA PHE A 436 14.31 2.54 -23.66
C PHE A 436 15.41 1.50 -23.87
N LEU A 437 15.48 0.86 -25.04
CA LEU A 437 16.56 -0.09 -25.38
C LEU A 437 17.92 0.59 -25.49
N THR A 438 17.98 1.83 -26.00
CA THR A 438 19.21 2.63 -25.99
C THR A 438 19.65 2.94 -24.56
N ALA A 439 18.72 3.31 -23.68
CA ALA A 439 18.99 3.53 -22.26
C ALA A 439 19.53 2.26 -21.57
N LEU A 440 18.87 1.10 -21.76
CA LEU A 440 19.34 -0.17 -21.20
C LEU A 440 20.73 -0.57 -21.72
N LYS A 441 21.01 -0.37 -23.02
CA LYS A 441 22.31 -0.69 -23.63
C LYS A 441 23.46 0.21 -23.13
N ARG A 442 23.15 1.44 -22.72
CA ARG A 442 24.14 2.41 -22.20
C ARG A 442 24.26 2.40 -20.67
N ALA A 443 23.29 1.85 -19.96
CA ALA A 443 23.37 1.68 -18.52
C ALA A 443 24.42 0.61 -18.14
N PRO A 444 25.09 0.73 -16.98
CA PRO A 444 26.08 -0.25 -16.54
C PRO A 444 25.41 -1.58 -16.21
N ALA A 445 25.65 -2.60 -17.03
CA ALA A 445 25.14 -3.95 -16.77
C ALA A 445 25.78 -4.58 -15.51
N GLY A 446 24.98 -5.30 -14.73
CA GLY A 446 25.45 -6.00 -13.54
C GLY A 446 25.54 -7.51 -13.74
N ASN A 447 26.75 -8.05 -13.63
CA ASN A 447 27.02 -9.49 -13.69
C ASN A 447 26.83 -10.13 -12.31
N VAL A 448 25.58 -10.29 -11.88
CA VAL A 448 25.20 -10.94 -10.62
C VAL A 448 24.22 -12.09 -10.86
N PRO A 449 24.23 -13.16 -10.04
CA PRO A 449 23.20 -14.19 -10.11
C PRO A 449 21.82 -13.61 -9.81
N LEU A 450 20.89 -13.76 -10.74
CA LEU A 450 19.53 -13.25 -10.61
C LEU A 450 18.53 -14.38 -10.35
N PHE A 451 17.47 -14.06 -9.62
CA PHE A 451 16.42 -14.99 -9.24
C PHE A 451 15.03 -14.45 -9.60
N ARG A 452 14.11 -15.37 -9.89
CA ARG A 452 12.70 -15.05 -10.11
C ARG A 452 11.83 -16.26 -9.80
N GLY A 453 10.75 -16.07 -9.05
CA GLY A 453 9.87 -17.18 -8.66
C GLY A 453 8.46 -16.97 -9.15
N ILE A 454 7.80 -18.05 -9.58
CA ILE A 454 6.44 -18.02 -10.15
C ILE A 454 5.61 -19.17 -9.58
N LYS A 455 4.33 -18.90 -9.31
CA LYS A 455 3.38 -19.81 -8.64
C LYS A 455 2.85 -20.97 -9.52
N LYS A 456 3.61 -21.39 -10.54
CA LYS A 456 3.28 -22.50 -11.48
C LYS A 456 4.52 -23.36 -11.74
N ASP A 457 4.35 -24.66 -11.94
CA ASP A 457 5.37 -25.57 -12.51
C ASP A 457 5.44 -25.34 -14.02
N LEU A 458 6.59 -24.87 -14.49
CA LEU A 458 6.86 -24.56 -15.90
C LEU A 458 7.97 -25.45 -16.48
N ALA A 459 8.39 -26.50 -15.77
CA ALA A 459 9.47 -27.39 -16.19
C ALA A 459 9.25 -28.03 -17.56
N HIS A 460 7.99 -28.20 -17.97
CA HIS A 460 7.61 -28.74 -19.28
C HIS A 460 7.79 -27.74 -20.43
N GLU A 461 7.85 -26.45 -20.13
CA GLU A 461 8.05 -25.37 -21.11
C GLU A 461 9.54 -25.00 -21.25
N TYR A 462 10.39 -25.44 -20.31
CA TYR A 462 11.83 -25.15 -20.28
C TYR A 462 12.63 -26.46 -20.33
N PRO A 463 12.63 -27.21 -21.45
CA PRO A 463 13.42 -28.43 -21.56
C PRO A 463 14.93 -28.13 -21.52
N GLU A 464 15.69 -28.93 -20.79
CA GLU A 464 17.14 -28.77 -20.62
C GLU A 464 17.88 -28.81 -21.98
N GLY A 465 18.87 -27.93 -22.15
CA GLY A 465 19.60 -27.75 -23.40
C GLY A 465 18.91 -26.85 -24.44
N SER A 466 17.61 -26.56 -24.30
CA SER A 466 16.91 -25.65 -25.21
C SER A 466 17.30 -24.17 -25.02
N THR A 467 16.93 -23.32 -25.97
CA THR A 467 16.98 -21.86 -25.83
C THR A 467 15.54 -21.33 -25.89
N VAL A 468 15.21 -20.46 -24.94
CA VAL A 468 13.91 -19.80 -24.81
C VAL A 468 14.09 -18.30 -24.88
N VAL A 469 13.06 -17.58 -25.34
CA VAL A 469 13.07 -16.11 -25.42
C VAL A 469 12.11 -15.56 -24.39
N TRP A 470 12.57 -14.61 -23.57
CA TRP A 470 11.69 -13.80 -22.72
C TRP A 470 11.32 -12.54 -23.49
N TRP A 471 10.15 -12.52 -24.11
CA TRP A 471 9.71 -11.47 -25.03
C TRP A 471 9.40 -10.16 -24.32
N ALA A 472 8.85 -10.24 -23.11
CA ALA A 472 8.62 -9.08 -22.27
C ALA A 472 9.87 -8.64 -21.51
N VAL A 473 9.93 -7.34 -21.24
CA VAL A 473 10.92 -6.74 -20.34
C VAL A 473 10.82 -7.43 -18.98
N SER A 474 11.94 -7.97 -18.50
CA SER A 474 11.92 -8.97 -17.43
C SER A 474 12.62 -8.50 -16.17
N SER A 475 11.83 -8.10 -15.18
CA SER A 475 12.28 -7.80 -13.82
C SER A 475 12.78 -9.06 -13.11
N CYS A 476 13.87 -8.92 -12.35
CA CYS A 476 14.59 -9.97 -11.63
C CYS A 476 15.18 -9.40 -10.32
N THR A 477 15.47 -10.28 -9.35
CA THR A 477 16.00 -9.90 -8.03
C THR A 477 17.27 -10.69 -7.70
N PRO A 478 18.37 -10.07 -7.22
CA PRO A 478 19.54 -10.80 -6.75
C PRO A 478 19.29 -11.52 -5.41
N ASN A 479 18.21 -11.17 -4.71
CA ASN A 479 17.83 -11.79 -3.44
C ASN A 479 16.93 -13.02 -3.66
N LEU A 480 17.47 -14.20 -3.36
CA LEU A 480 16.77 -15.49 -3.47
C LEU A 480 15.51 -15.60 -2.59
N LYS A 481 15.46 -14.96 -1.41
CA LYS A 481 14.29 -15.03 -0.53
C LYS A 481 13.07 -14.37 -1.16
N VAL A 482 13.31 -13.27 -1.89
CA VAL A 482 12.30 -12.54 -2.66
C VAL A 482 11.71 -13.49 -3.68
N ALA A 483 12.52 -14.06 -4.58
CA ALA A 483 12.03 -15.04 -5.56
C ALA A 483 11.26 -16.21 -4.92
N LYS A 484 11.69 -16.72 -3.75
CA LYS A 484 10.97 -17.79 -3.06
C LYS A 484 9.57 -17.39 -2.56
N SER A 485 9.32 -16.14 -2.17
CA SER A 485 7.97 -15.70 -1.76
C SER A 485 6.97 -15.63 -2.92
N PHE A 486 7.44 -15.50 -4.17
CA PHE A 486 6.60 -15.51 -5.38
C PHE A 486 6.24 -16.91 -5.91
N GLY A 487 6.35 -17.93 -5.06
CA GLY A 487 6.05 -19.33 -5.41
C GLY A 487 7.29 -20.18 -5.68
N GLY A 488 8.47 -19.57 -5.84
CA GLY A 488 9.74 -20.28 -5.98
C GLY A 488 10.18 -21.07 -4.74
N GLY A 489 9.41 -21.04 -3.64
CA GLY A 489 9.59 -21.87 -2.45
C GLY A 489 8.51 -22.94 -2.24
N VAL A 490 7.49 -23.04 -3.12
CA VAL A 490 6.27 -23.82 -2.87
C VAL A 490 6.12 -24.96 -3.89
N LYS A 491 5.62 -26.12 -3.45
CA LYS A 491 5.36 -27.26 -4.32
C LYS A 491 4.36 -26.88 -5.43
N GLY A 492 4.73 -27.12 -6.68
CA GLY A 492 3.96 -26.71 -7.86
C GLY A 492 4.23 -25.26 -8.33
N GLY A 493 5.24 -24.59 -7.77
CA GLY A 493 5.85 -23.38 -8.33
C GLY A 493 7.15 -23.66 -9.10
N THR A 494 7.75 -22.61 -9.65
CA THR A 494 9.07 -22.63 -10.29
C THR A 494 9.95 -21.48 -9.75
N LEU A 495 11.24 -21.76 -9.56
CA LEU A 495 12.29 -20.80 -9.23
C LEU A 495 13.31 -20.78 -10.38
N PHE A 496 13.43 -19.65 -11.04
CA PHE A 496 14.46 -19.39 -12.04
C PHE A 496 15.72 -18.85 -11.37
N ARG A 497 16.86 -19.36 -11.81
CA ARG A 497 18.21 -18.89 -11.50
C ARG A 497 18.82 -18.44 -12.82
N VAL A 498 19.00 -17.15 -13.03
CA VAL A 498 19.45 -16.58 -14.30
C VAL A 498 20.87 -16.03 -14.14
N GLN A 499 21.81 -16.61 -14.88
CA GLN A 499 23.12 -16.02 -15.09
C GLN A 499 23.00 -14.99 -16.21
N ALA A 500 22.64 -13.77 -15.84
CA ALA A 500 22.53 -12.64 -16.75
C ALA A 500 23.90 -12.02 -17.06
N LYS A 501 24.00 -11.40 -18.23
CA LYS A 501 25.17 -10.70 -18.77
C LYS A 501 24.84 -9.24 -19.12
N THR A 502 23.61 -8.95 -19.58
CA THR A 502 23.17 -7.59 -19.94
C THR A 502 22.16 -6.97 -18.98
N ALA A 503 21.80 -7.66 -17.88
CA ALA A 503 20.82 -7.15 -16.93
C ALA A 503 21.24 -5.82 -16.29
N VAL A 504 20.35 -4.83 -16.35
CA VAL A 504 20.59 -3.48 -15.85
C VAL A 504 20.04 -3.34 -14.42
N PRO A 505 20.86 -2.93 -13.43
CA PRO A 505 20.35 -2.51 -12.12
C PRO A 505 19.60 -1.19 -12.27
N ILE A 506 18.29 -1.19 -12.06
CA ILE A 506 17.46 0.01 -12.28
C ILE A 506 17.08 0.75 -11.00
N LYS A 507 17.56 0.32 -9.83
CA LYS A 507 17.22 0.88 -8.51
C LYS A 507 17.24 2.43 -8.45
N ALA A 508 18.29 3.07 -8.97
CA ALA A 508 18.41 4.54 -8.95
C ALA A 508 17.35 5.26 -9.80
N LEU A 509 16.87 4.61 -10.86
CA LEU A 509 15.97 5.18 -11.88
C LEU A 509 14.54 4.67 -11.77
N SER A 510 14.30 3.58 -11.06
CA SER A 510 12.97 3.03 -10.81
C SER A 510 12.12 4.01 -10.00
N ALA A 511 10.83 4.11 -10.31
CA ALA A 511 9.86 4.80 -9.46
C ALA A 511 9.80 4.18 -8.03
N TYR A 512 10.40 3.00 -7.83
CA TYR A 512 10.47 2.25 -6.57
C TYR A 512 11.95 2.09 -6.18
N VAL A 513 12.56 3.19 -5.71
CA VAL A 513 14.01 3.28 -5.41
C VAL A 513 14.50 2.31 -4.32
N GLU A 514 13.59 1.67 -3.60
CA GLU A 514 13.89 0.67 -2.57
C GLU A 514 14.03 -0.75 -3.14
N GLU A 515 13.51 -0.98 -4.35
CA GLU A 515 13.65 -2.24 -5.03
C GLU A 515 15.05 -2.35 -5.64
N GLU A 516 15.91 -3.15 -5.01
CA GLU A 516 17.07 -3.73 -5.70
C GLU A 516 16.55 -4.69 -6.79
N GLU A 517 16.26 -4.09 -7.95
CA GLU A 517 15.65 -4.67 -9.15
C GLU A 517 16.63 -4.61 -10.32
N PHE A 518 16.72 -5.72 -11.05
CA PHE A 518 17.47 -5.84 -12.28
C PHE A 518 16.51 -6.13 -13.44
N VAL A 519 16.67 -5.42 -14.54
CA VAL A 519 15.85 -5.60 -15.75
C VAL A 519 16.68 -6.25 -16.85
N LEU A 520 16.17 -7.36 -17.37
CA LEU A 520 16.55 -7.91 -18.67
C LEU A 520 15.71 -7.23 -19.76
N ALA A 521 16.37 -6.95 -20.89
CA ALA A 521 15.74 -6.39 -22.08
C ALA A 521 14.60 -7.30 -22.59
N PRO A 522 13.62 -6.75 -23.34
CA PRO A 522 12.65 -7.58 -24.03
C PRO A 522 13.36 -8.36 -25.15
N GLY A 523 12.97 -9.61 -25.37
CA GLY A 523 13.59 -10.48 -26.37
C GLY A 523 14.92 -11.10 -25.95
N THR A 524 15.29 -11.07 -24.66
CA THR A 524 16.50 -11.77 -24.17
C THR A 524 16.39 -13.28 -24.42
N ALA A 525 17.37 -13.83 -25.14
CA ALA A 525 17.54 -15.27 -25.32
C ALA A 525 18.26 -15.89 -24.12
N LEU A 526 17.68 -16.97 -23.57
CA LEU A 526 18.16 -17.68 -22.40
C LEU A 526 18.29 -19.17 -22.72
N LYS A 527 19.47 -19.74 -22.52
CA LYS A 527 19.70 -21.19 -22.63
C LYS A 527 19.28 -21.86 -21.32
N VAL A 528 18.47 -22.91 -21.40
CA VAL A 528 18.14 -23.76 -20.25
C VAL A 528 19.32 -24.67 -19.95
N VAL A 529 20.04 -24.36 -18.88
CA VAL A 529 21.25 -25.10 -18.46
C VAL A 529 20.89 -26.33 -17.64
N ARG A 530 19.87 -26.24 -16.77
CA ARG A 530 19.49 -27.33 -15.86
C ARG A 530 18.05 -27.22 -15.36
N VAL A 531 17.35 -28.35 -15.20
CA VAL A 531 16.01 -28.42 -14.57
C VAL A 531 16.00 -29.40 -13.40
N ASP A 532 15.93 -28.89 -12.17
CA ASP A 532 15.83 -29.69 -10.95
C ASP A 532 14.38 -29.79 -10.44
N ARG A 533 13.94 -31.01 -10.13
CA ARG A 533 12.64 -31.29 -9.51
C ARG A 533 12.84 -31.83 -8.09
N PRO A 534 13.04 -30.99 -7.07
CA PRO A 534 13.25 -31.45 -5.70
C PRO A 534 11.99 -32.13 -5.14
N ALA A 535 12.16 -33.11 -4.25
CA ALA A 535 11.06 -33.87 -3.66
C ALA A 535 10.06 -33.01 -2.86
N SER A 536 10.52 -31.85 -2.37
CA SER A 536 9.71 -30.79 -1.76
C SER A 536 10.21 -29.41 -2.22
N GLY A 537 9.27 -28.48 -2.41
CA GLY A 537 9.55 -27.14 -2.94
C GLY A 537 9.19 -26.98 -4.43
N ALA A 538 9.59 -25.84 -4.99
CA ALA A 538 9.39 -25.51 -6.41
C ALA A 538 10.37 -26.28 -7.30
N VAL A 539 10.05 -26.41 -8.60
CA VAL A 539 11.05 -26.74 -9.62
C VAL A 539 12.11 -25.64 -9.64
N GLU A 540 13.40 -25.98 -9.69
CA GLU A 540 14.45 -24.99 -9.94
C GLU A 540 14.93 -25.09 -11.40
N ILE A 541 14.98 -23.96 -12.11
CA ILE A 541 15.37 -23.89 -13.52
C ILE A 541 16.54 -22.92 -13.65
N SER A 542 17.69 -23.43 -14.07
CA SER A 542 18.90 -22.64 -14.27
C SER A 542 19.00 -22.20 -15.73
N LEU A 543 19.11 -20.90 -15.95
CA LEU A 543 19.18 -20.25 -17.24
C LEU A 543 20.50 -19.48 -17.37
N GLU A 544 21.10 -19.48 -18.56
CA GLU A 544 22.23 -18.61 -18.90
C GLU A 544 21.85 -17.72 -20.08
N GLU A 545 22.16 -16.43 -19.99
CA GLU A 545 21.94 -15.50 -21.09
C GLU A 545 22.83 -15.80 -22.30
N VAL A 546 22.23 -15.88 -23.48
CA VAL A 546 22.90 -16.06 -24.77
C VAL A 546 23.17 -14.67 -25.37
N PRO A 547 24.44 -14.20 -25.42
CA PRO A 547 24.76 -12.88 -25.95
C PRO A 547 24.38 -12.74 -27.43
N ASP A 548 24.21 -11.50 -27.86
CA ASP A 548 24.04 -11.08 -29.26
C ASP A 548 22.82 -11.67 -30.02
N GLN A 549 21.95 -12.42 -29.32
CA GLN A 549 20.65 -12.87 -29.82
C GLN A 549 19.52 -11.95 -29.33
N ASN A 550 19.44 -10.74 -29.88
CA ASN A 550 18.35 -9.81 -29.59
C ASN A 550 17.14 -10.11 -30.49
N TRP A 551 16.07 -10.65 -29.89
CA TRP A 551 14.81 -10.92 -30.60
C TRP A 551 13.87 -9.70 -30.69
N VAL A 552 14.26 -8.58 -30.07
CA VAL A 552 13.58 -7.28 -30.13
C VAL A 552 14.66 -6.21 -30.43
N SER A 553 14.60 -5.63 -31.63
CA SER A 553 15.66 -4.75 -32.19
C SER A 553 15.14 -3.76 -33.23
#